data_AF-A0A329M1P4-F1
#
_entry.id   AF-A0A329M1P4-F1
#
_cell.length_a   1.000
_cell.length_b   1.000
_cell.length_c   1.000
_cell.angle_alpha   90.00
_cell.angle_beta   90.00
_cell.angle_gamma   90.00
#
_symmetry.space_group_name_H-M   'P 1'
#
loop_
_entity.id
_entity.type
_entity.pdbx_description
1 polymer ?
#
loop_
_entity_poly.entity_id
_entity_poly.type
_entity_poly.pdbx_seq_one_letter_code
_entity_poly.pdbx_strand_id
1 'polypeptide(L)'
;MDKDLDLFKKALRQINSDRELKKVKLSDKALSFLVDSNVPKGVINFFNYISFDQHISFKHVSFYQVNELPGENLYDTNQRCIAERLLIVGWGSNGDLIVLDLENLKVGYVFHDELWEDESVNPRDILINLKCSIGEFYYNAVTVEDFPVDGYEAEKYIENN
;
A
#
# COMPACT_ATOMS: atom_id res chain seq x y z
N MET A 1 6.37 13.71 0.21
CA MET A 1 7.19 12.63 0.79
C MET A 1 7.73 12.94 2.17
N ASP A 2 8.31 14.11 2.47
CA ASP A 2 8.81 14.39 3.84
C ASP A 2 7.69 14.36 4.90
N LYS A 3 6.53 14.95 4.59
CA LYS A 3 5.32 14.85 5.42
C LYS A 3 4.88 13.39 5.61
N ASP A 4 4.88 12.61 4.53
CA ASP A 4 4.47 11.20 4.58
C ASP A 4 5.39 10.37 5.48
N LEU A 5 6.67 10.67 5.43
CA LEU A 5 7.67 10.02 6.27
C LEU A 5 7.50 10.38 7.75
N ASP A 6 7.18 11.64 8.06
CA ASP A 6 6.87 12.05 9.43
C ASP A 6 5.61 11.34 9.97
N LEU A 7 4.56 11.27 9.16
CA LEU A 7 3.31 10.58 9.52
C LEU A 7 3.53 9.07 9.70
N PHE A 8 4.28 8.43 8.81
CA PHE A 8 4.67 7.02 8.98
C PHE A 8 5.42 6.80 10.30
N LYS A 9 6.40 7.64 10.63
CA LYS A 9 7.14 7.54 11.90
C LYS A 9 6.22 7.68 13.12
N LYS A 10 5.22 8.56 13.06
CA LYS A 10 4.22 8.72 14.13
C LYS A 10 3.36 7.48 14.25
N ALA A 11 2.86 6.95 13.13
CA ALA A 11 2.09 5.70 13.10
C ALA A 11 2.90 4.54 13.69
N LEU A 12 4.16 4.40 13.27
CA LEU A 12 5.06 3.35 13.72
C LEU A 12 5.27 3.38 15.24
N ARG A 13 5.43 4.57 15.83
CA ARG A 13 5.59 4.72 17.28
C ARG A 13 4.35 4.28 18.07
N GLN A 14 3.16 4.32 17.47
CA GLN A 14 1.93 3.90 18.14
C GLN A 14 1.73 2.38 18.12
N ILE A 15 2.22 1.69 17.08
CA ILE A 15 2.07 0.23 16.95
C ILE A 15 3.27 -0.55 17.47
N ASN A 16 4.41 0.11 17.70
CA ASN A 16 5.69 -0.53 17.93
C ASN A 16 6.28 -0.20 19.32
N SER A 17 5.52 -0.43 20.40
CA SER A 17 6.00 -0.20 21.76
C SER A 17 7.10 -1.16 22.18
N ASP A 18 7.12 -2.40 21.65
CA ASP A 18 7.97 -3.47 22.19
C ASP A 18 8.69 -4.36 21.15
N ARG A 19 8.50 -4.14 19.83
CA ARG A 19 9.10 -4.98 18.77
C ARG A 19 10.26 -4.27 18.06
N GLU A 20 11.41 -4.93 17.99
CA GLU A 20 12.56 -4.38 17.27
C GLU A 20 12.36 -4.56 15.76
N LEU A 21 12.21 -3.45 15.03
CA LEU A 21 12.09 -3.46 13.57
C LEU A 21 13.48 -3.37 12.94
N LYS A 22 13.94 -4.44 12.31
CA LYS A 22 15.24 -4.47 11.67
C LYS A 22 15.16 -3.86 10.28
N LYS A 23 15.92 -2.77 10.08
CA LYS A 23 16.09 -2.15 8.76
C LYS A 23 16.84 -3.08 7.82
N VAL A 24 16.36 -3.19 6.59
CA VAL A 24 17.08 -3.86 5.51
C VAL A 24 17.29 -2.92 4.34
N LYS A 25 18.33 -3.19 3.55
CA LYS A 25 18.52 -2.46 2.29
C LYS A 25 17.48 -2.93 1.28
N LEU A 26 17.08 -2.01 0.41
CA LEU A 26 16.36 -2.38 -0.79
C LEU A 26 17.25 -3.28 -1.65
N SER A 27 16.72 -4.42 -2.07
CA SER A 27 17.40 -5.36 -2.95
C SER A 27 17.48 -4.81 -4.37
N ASP A 28 18.47 -5.25 -5.14
CA ASP A 28 18.61 -4.84 -6.55
C ASP A 28 17.35 -5.22 -7.35
N LYS A 29 16.75 -6.39 -7.08
CA LYS A 29 15.49 -6.83 -7.70
C LYS A 29 14.35 -5.85 -7.44
N ALA A 30 14.18 -5.44 -6.19
CA ALA A 30 13.12 -4.50 -5.81
C ALA A 30 13.36 -3.10 -6.36
N LEU A 31 14.61 -2.63 -6.35
CA LEU A 31 14.98 -1.35 -6.95
C LEU A 31 14.72 -1.34 -8.46
N SER A 32 15.17 -2.36 -9.19
CA SER A 32 14.93 -2.48 -10.64
C SER A 32 13.44 -2.49 -10.94
N PHE A 33 12.65 -3.30 -10.24
CA PHE A 33 11.19 -3.34 -10.42
C PHE A 33 10.55 -1.95 -10.24
N LEU A 34 10.89 -1.21 -9.18
CA LEU A 34 10.33 0.11 -8.94
C LEU A 34 10.74 1.11 -10.03
N VAL A 35 11.99 1.06 -10.50
CA VAL A 35 12.48 1.91 -11.59
C VAL A 35 11.79 1.57 -12.92
N ASP A 36 11.75 0.29 -13.28
CA ASP A 36 11.16 -0.20 -14.53
C ASP A 36 9.65 0.06 -14.59
N SER A 37 8.97 0.05 -13.44
CA SER A 37 7.56 0.40 -13.29
C SER A 37 7.29 1.91 -13.25
N ASN A 38 8.31 2.74 -13.51
CA ASN A 38 8.23 4.20 -13.47
C ASN A 38 7.69 4.77 -12.14
N VAL A 39 8.05 4.14 -11.01
CA VAL A 39 7.70 4.63 -9.69
C VAL A 39 8.47 5.92 -9.42
N PRO A 40 7.81 7.01 -8.98
CA PRO A 40 8.50 8.28 -8.76
C PRO A 40 9.64 8.17 -7.74
N LYS A 41 10.77 8.84 -8.02
CA LYS A 41 11.96 8.81 -7.15
C LYS A 41 11.67 9.14 -5.69
N GLY A 42 10.74 10.05 -5.42
CA GLY A 42 10.30 10.38 -4.06
C GLY A 42 9.67 9.19 -3.33
N VAL A 43 8.89 8.37 -4.04
CA VAL A 43 8.28 7.14 -3.50
C VAL A 43 9.34 6.06 -3.29
N ILE A 44 10.29 5.90 -4.23
CA ILE A 44 11.43 4.98 -4.07
C ILE A 44 12.25 5.35 -2.82
N ASN A 45 12.53 6.64 -2.61
CA ASN A 45 13.24 7.10 -1.43
C ASN A 45 12.46 6.82 -0.14
N PHE A 46 11.13 7.00 -0.16
CA PHE A 46 10.26 6.65 0.96
C PHE A 46 10.33 5.16 1.27
N PHE A 47 10.20 4.29 0.27
CA PHE A 47 10.30 2.84 0.43
C PHE A 47 11.68 2.39 0.89
N ASN A 48 12.76 2.97 0.38
CA ASN A 48 14.10 2.69 0.87
C ASN A 48 14.23 3.08 2.36
N TYR A 49 13.61 4.19 2.78
CA TYR A 49 13.58 4.55 4.20
C TYR A 49 12.79 3.51 5.00
N ILE A 50 11.60 3.08 4.55
CA ILE A 50 10.70 2.19 5.29
C ILE A 50 10.94 0.69 5.02
N SER A 51 12.11 0.31 4.50
CA SER A 51 12.42 -1.09 4.22
C SER A 51 12.81 -1.84 5.49
N PHE A 52 12.04 -2.89 5.82
CA PHE A 52 12.24 -3.76 6.98
C PHE A 52 12.20 -5.24 6.56
N ASP A 53 12.73 -6.13 7.41
CA ASP A 53 12.81 -7.59 7.17
C ASP A 53 11.51 -8.37 7.45
N GLN A 54 10.41 -7.66 7.68
CA GLN A 54 9.10 -8.24 7.97
C GLN A 54 7.99 -7.31 7.49
N HIS A 55 6.81 -7.89 7.28
CA HIS A 55 5.58 -7.12 7.09
C HIS A 55 5.30 -6.23 8.30
N ILE A 56 4.67 -5.09 8.07
CA ILE A 56 4.24 -4.21 9.14
C ILE A 56 2.72 -4.12 9.12
N SER A 57 2.11 -4.51 10.23
CA SER A 57 0.67 -4.37 10.45
C SER A 57 0.38 -3.10 11.23
N PHE A 58 -0.51 -2.26 10.70
CA PHE A 58 -1.05 -1.09 11.36
C PHE A 58 -2.50 -1.41 11.75
N LYS A 59 -2.67 -2.01 12.94
CA LYS A 59 -3.93 -2.65 13.37
C LYS A 59 -4.41 -3.72 12.39
N HIS A 60 -5.41 -3.41 11.58
CA HIS A 60 -6.17 -4.33 10.74
C HIS A 60 -5.69 -4.39 9.28
N VAL A 61 -4.75 -3.52 8.91
CA VAL A 61 -4.13 -3.49 7.59
C VAL A 61 -2.67 -3.87 7.69
N SER A 62 -2.15 -4.53 6.66
CA SER A 62 -0.76 -5.01 6.63
C SER A 62 -0.06 -4.58 5.37
N PHE A 63 1.23 -4.31 5.48
CA PHE A 63 2.07 -3.83 4.39
C PHE A 63 3.20 -4.80 4.12
N TYR A 64 3.42 -5.07 2.83
CA TYR A 64 4.47 -5.95 2.38
C TYR A 64 5.86 -5.43 2.74
N GLN A 65 6.82 -6.34 2.80
CA GLN A 65 8.22 -5.97 2.81
C GLN A 65 8.48 -5.31 1.47
N VAL A 66 9.20 -4.20 1.48
CA VAL A 66 9.51 -3.49 0.22
C VAL A 66 10.25 -4.41 -0.77
N ASN A 67 11.06 -5.33 -0.26
CA ASN A 67 11.77 -6.32 -1.07
C ASN A 67 10.89 -7.40 -1.70
N GLU A 68 9.64 -7.56 -1.24
CA GLU A 68 8.67 -8.53 -1.75
C GLU A 68 7.70 -7.90 -2.76
N LEU A 69 7.63 -6.56 -2.86
CA LEU A 69 6.76 -5.86 -3.81
C LEU A 69 6.84 -6.40 -5.25
N PRO A 70 8.02 -6.76 -5.80
CA PRO A 70 8.08 -7.32 -7.15
C PRO A 70 7.33 -8.67 -7.26
N GLY A 71 7.35 -9.50 -6.22
CA GLY A 71 6.64 -10.78 -6.23
C GLY A 71 5.13 -10.57 -6.27
N GLU A 72 4.64 -9.70 -5.38
CA GLU A 72 3.20 -9.41 -5.27
C GLU A 72 2.65 -8.70 -6.50
N ASN A 73 3.40 -7.75 -7.07
CA ASN A 73 2.96 -6.97 -8.22
C ASN A 73 3.19 -7.66 -9.57
N LEU A 74 4.05 -8.68 -9.64
CA LEU A 74 4.27 -9.46 -10.88
C LEU A 74 3.59 -10.83 -10.83
N TYR A 75 2.81 -11.12 -9.80
CA TYR A 75 1.97 -12.29 -9.75
C TYR A 75 0.90 -12.21 -10.86
N ASP A 76 0.58 -13.34 -11.48
CA ASP A 76 -0.17 -13.40 -12.75
C ASP A 76 -1.49 -12.61 -12.73
N THR A 77 -2.26 -12.69 -11.64
CA THR A 77 -3.53 -11.97 -11.49
C THR A 77 -3.34 -10.48 -11.14
N ASN A 78 -2.25 -10.15 -10.45
CA ASN A 78 -1.98 -8.83 -9.87
C ASN A 78 -1.22 -7.89 -10.83
N GLN A 79 -0.50 -8.43 -11.82
CA GLN A 79 0.29 -7.62 -12.75
C GLN A 79 -0.52 -6.58 -13.52
N ARG A 80 -1.84 -6.81 -13.66
CA ARG A 80 -2.77 -5.82 -14.23
C ARG A 80 -2.83 -4.54 -13.40
N CYS A 81 -2.71 -4.61 -12.08
CA CYS A 81 -2.69 -3.43 -11.21
C CYS A 81 -1.50 -2.53 -11.56
N ILE A 82 -0.28 -3.06 -11.62
CA ILE A 82 0.89 -2.25 -11.92
C ILE A 82 0.90 -1.74 -13.37
N ALA A 83 0.34 -2.52 -14.32
CA ALA A 83 0.12 -2.07 -15.69
C ALA A 83 -0.79 -0.83 -15.76
N GLU A 84 -1.82 -0.80 -14.91
CA GLU A 84 -2.72 0.34 -14.70
C GLU A 84 -2.18 1.36 -13.70
N ARG A 85 -0.88 1.38 -13.41
CA ARG A 85 -0.22 2.33 -12.50
C ARG A 85 -0.72 2.26 -11.04
N LEU A 86 -1.25 1.13 -10.61
CA LEU A 86 -1.63 0.83 -9.22
C LEU A 86 -0.59 -0.09 -8.59
N LEU A 87 0.29 0.48 -7.76
CA LEU A 87 1.32 -0.30 -7.07
C LEU A 87 0.73 -0.93 -5.81
N ILE A 88 0.63 -2.26 -5.75
CA ILE A 88 0.23 -2.99 -4.55
C ILE A 88 1.32 -2.84 -3.49
N VAL A 89 0.92 -2.38 -2.30
CA VAL A 89 1.82 -2.11 -1.16
C VAL A 89 1.43 -2.88 0.11
N GLY A 90 0.25 -3.51 0.13
CA GLY A 90 -0.25 -4.23 1.28
C GLY A 90 -1.59 -4.91 1.02
N TRP A 91 -2.25 -5.34 2.09
CA TRP A 91 -3.58 -5.92 2.07
C TRP A 91 -4.42 -5.51 3.28
N GLY A 92 -5.73 -5.43 3.06
CA GLY A 92 -6.76 -5.19 4.07
C GLY A 92 -7.18 -6.46 4.81
N SER A 93 -8.13 -6.33 5.75
CA SER A 93 -8.58 -7.45 6.59
C SER A 93 -9.24 -8.61 5.82
N ASN A 94 -9.87 -8.33 4.68
CA ASN A 94 -10.52 -9.35 3.86
C ASN A 94 -9.68 -9.79 2.65
N GLY A 95 -8.40 -9.39 2.57
CA GLY A 95 -7.52 -9.73 1.45
C GLY A 95 -7.50 -8.71 0.31
N ASP A 96 -8.35 -7.68 0.35
CA ASP A 96 -8.34 -6.59 -0.63
C ASP A 96 -6.97 -5.91 -0.70
N LEU A 97 -6.53 -5.64 -1.92
CA LEU A 97 -5.20 -5.12 -2.17
C LEU A 97 -5.15 -3.64 -1.81
N ILE A 98 -4.23 -3.26 -0.92
CA ILE A 98 -3.91 -1.86 -0.66
C ILE A 98 -2.97 -1.40 -1.77
N VAL A 99 -3.37 -0.40 -2.54
CA VAL A 99 -2.60 0.12 -3.66
C VAL A 99 -2.23 1.59 -3.46
N LEU A 100 -1.03 1.95 -3.91
CA LEU A 100 -0.62 3.33 -4.16
C LEU A 100 -0.83 3.65 -5.64
N ASP A 101 -1.76 4.55 -5.93
CA ASP A 101 -1.98 5.06 -7.27
C ASP A 101 -0.82 5.96 -7.70
N LEU A 102 -0.03 5.53 -8.68
CA LEU A 102 1.15 6.24 -9.15
C LEU A 102 0.82 7.44 -10.05
N GLU A 103 -0.45 7.70 -10.35
CA GLU A 103 -0.90 8.89 -11.08
C GLU A 103 -1.10 10.10 -10.17
N ASN A 104 -1.63 9.88 -8.97
CA ASN A 104 -2.00 10.95 -8.03
C ASN A 104 -1.37 10.79 -6.62
N LEU A 105 -0.64 9.71 -6.39
CA LEU A 105 0.01 9.33 -5.13
C LEU A 105 -0.97 9.18 -3.95
N LYS A 106 -2.21 8.76 -4.26
CA LYS A 106 -3.23 8.44 -3.27
C LYS A 106 -3.33 6.95 -3.05
N VAL A 107 -3.73 6.57 -1.84
CA VAL A 107 -3.93 5.17 -1.46
C VAL A 107 -5.39 4.80 -1.65
N GLY A 108 -5.62 3.55 -2.03
CA GLY A 108 -6.94 2.97 -2.13
C GLY A 108 -6.91 1.46 -1.98
N TYR A 109 -8.09 0.86 -2.14
CA TYR A 109 -8.29 -0.58 -2.17
C TYR A 109 -8.71 -1.03 -3.56
N VAL A 110 -8.18 -2.16 -4.00
CA VAL A 110 -8.69 -2.90 -5.17
C VAL A 110 -9.33 -4.18 -4.66
N PHE A 111 -10.58 -4.42 -5.03
CA PHE A 111 -11.31 -5.63 -4.64
C PHE A 111 -10.64 -6.86 -5.24
N HIS A 112 -10.14 -7.75 -4.36
CA HIS A 112 -9.36 -8.89 -4.81
C HIS A 112 -10.23 -9.97 -5.47
N ASP A 113 -11.46 -10.15 -4.98
CA ASP A 113 -12.43 -11.11 -5.55
C ASP A 113 -12.72 -10.77 -7.02
N GLU A 114 -13.11 -9.53 -7.32
CA GLU A 114 -13.38 -9.08 -8.69
C GLU A 114 -12.12 -9.18 -9.57
N LEU A 115 -10.97 -8.78 -9.03
CA LEU A 115 -9.71 -8.90 -9.75
C LEU A 115 -9.41 -10.35 -10.10
N TRP A 116 -9.60 -11.30 -9.19
CA TRP A 116 -9.21 -12.69 -9.41
C TRP A 116 -10.24 -13.50 -10.21
N GLU A 117 -11.53 -13.18 -10.08
CA GLU A 117 -12.62 -13.90 -10.75
C GLU A 117 -12.84 -13.44 -12.19
N ASP A 118 -12.55 -12.18 -12.51
CA ASP A 118 -12.72 -11.62 -13.85
C ASP A 118 -11.38 -11.17 -14.46
N GLU A 119 -10.84 -11.96 -15.38
CA GLU A 119 -9.61 -11.62 -16.11
C GLU A 119 -9.76 -10.38 -17.01
N SER A 120 -11.00 -9.97 -17.32
CA SER A 120 -11.31 -8.81 -18.17
C SER A 120 -11.55 -7.52 -17.40
N VAL A 121 -11.71 -7.56 -16.07
CA VAL A 121 -11.93 -6.36 -15.26
C VAL A 121 -10.73 -5.44 -15.34
N ASN A 122 -10.98 -4.13 -15.48
CA ASN A 122 -9.94 -3.13 -15.32
C ASN A 122 -9.76 -2.82 -13.82
N PRO A 123 -8.56 -2.99 -13.23
CA PRO A 123 -8.30 -2.65 -11.83
C PRO A 123 -8.69 -1.22 -11.43
N ARG A 124 -8.74 -0.28 -12.38
CA ARG A 124 -9.19 1.10 -12.14
C ARG A 124 -10.69 1.21 -11.88
N ASP A 125 -11.51 0.31 -12.42
CA ASP A 125 -12.96 0.33 -12.27
C ASP A 125 -13.38 -0.20 -10.88
N ILE A 126 -12.54 -1.04 -10.28
CA ILE A 126 -12.73 -1.66 -8.96
C ILE A 126 -11.82 -1.05 -7.88
N LEU A 127 -11.29 0.15 -8.13
CA LEU A 127 -10.47 0.91 -7.20
C LEU A 127 -11.33 1.86 -6.36
N ILE A 128 -11.24 1.71 -5.04
CA ILE A 128 -11.78 2.67 -4.07
C ILE A 128 -10.66 3.58 -3.56
N ASN A 129 -10.61 4.81 -4.06
CA ASN A 129 -9.55 5.78 -3.72
C ASN A 129 -9.90 6.60 -2.47
N LEU A 130 -9.13 6.44 -1.39
CA LEU A 130 -9.35 7.09 -0.09
C LEU A 130 -8.92 8.56 -0.05
N LYS A 131 -8.41 9.10 -1.16
CA LYS A 131 -7.95 10.49 -1.31
C LYS A 131 -6.83 10.93 -0.34
N CYS A 132 -6.25 10.00 0.42
CA CYS A 132 -5.14 10.25 1.34
C CYS A 132 -3.80 9.82 0.75
N SER A 133 -2.71 10.47 1.16
CA SER A 133 -1.36 10.01 0.81
C SER A 133 -0.98 8.73 1.56
N ILE A 134 0.13 8.09 1.18
CA ILE A 134 0.60 6.86 1.86
C ILE A 134 0.93 7.09 3.35
N GLY A 135 1.53 8.23 3.69
CA GLY A 135 1.82 8.56 5.09
C GLY A 135 0.55 8.86 5.88
N GLU A 136 -0.42 9.55 5.27
CA GLU A 136 -1.74 9.80 5.86
C GLU A 136 -2.47 8.48 6.10
N PHE A 137 -2.44 7.55 5.15
CA PHE A 137 -3.04 6.23 5.32
C PHE A 137 -2.45 5.49 6.53
N TYR A 138 -1.12 5.38 6.63
CA TYR A 138 -0.47 4.74 7.77
C TYR A 138 -0.89 5.35 9.11
N TYR A 139 -0.95 6.68 9.18
CA TYR A 139 -1.31 7.40 10.38
C TYR A 139 -2.78 7.23 10.75
N ASN A 140 -3.68 7.37 9.77
CA ASN A 140 -5.12 7.26 9.96
C ASN A 140 -5.51 5.83 10.36
N ALA A 141 -4.89 4.80 9.78
CA ALA A 141 -5.12 3.40 10.14
C ALA A 141 -4.89 3.10 11.63
N VAL A 142 -4.08 3.91 12.32
CA VAL A 142 -3.85 3.76 13.76
C VAL A 142 -4.65 4.76 14.61
N THR A 143 -4.90 5.96 14.09
CA THR A 143 -5.42 7.08 14.89
C THR A 143 -6.89 7.41 14.70
N VAL A 144 -7.47 7.03 13.57
CA VAL A 144 -8.90 7.21 13.28
C VAL A 144 -9.61 5.90 13.62
N GLU A 145 -10.66 5.98 14.44
CA GLU A 145 -11.36 4.80 14.99
C GLU A 145 -12.04 3.98 13.89
N ASP A 146 -12.75 4.65 12.98
CA ASP A 146 -13.49 4.05 11.86
C ASP A 146 -12.73 4.19 10.53
N PHE A 147 -11.40 4.14 10.55
CA PHE A 147 -10.63 4.16 9.30
C PHE A 147 -10.80 2.82 8.57
N PRO A 148 -11.09 2.84 7.25
CA PRO A 148 -11.33 1.62 6.49
C PRO A 148 -10.23 0.58 6.62
N VAL A 149 -10.64 -0.68 6.81
CA VAL A 149 -9.70 -1.82 6.84
C VAL A 149 -9.74 -2.69 5.58
N ASP A 150 -10.74 -2.49 4.71
CA ASP A 150 -10.95 -3.18 3.44
C ASP A 150 -11.70 -2.30 2.42
N GLY A 151 -11.98 -2.83 1.22
CA GLY A 151 -12.65 -2.09 0.15
C GLY A 151 -14.11 -1.72 0.47
N TYR A 152 -14.85 -2.58 1.18
CA TYR A 152 -16.25 -2.34 1.52
C TYR A 152 -16.40 -1.21 2.55
N GLU A 153 -15.53 -1.17 3.56
CA GLU A 153 -15.49 -0.05 4.50
C GLU A 153 -14.99 1.22 3.83
N ALA A 154 -14.07 1.11 2.88
CA ALA A 154 -13.54 2.26 2.14
C ALA A 154 -14.63 2.94 1.30
N GLU A 155 -15.49 2.14 0.66
CA GLU A 155 -16.63 2.65 -0.10
C GLU A 155 -17.57 3.46 0.80
N LYS A 156 -18.01 2.87 1.92
CA LYS A 156 -18.86 3.55 2.92
C LYS A 156 -18.21 4.80 3.49
N TYR A 157 -16.90 4.77 3.72
CA TYR A 157 -16.17 5.89 4.30
C TYR A 157 -16.14 7.09 3.35
N ILE A 158 -16.00 6.86 2.04
CA ILE A 158 -16.00 7.92 1.02
C ILE A 158 -17.41 8.46 0.77
N GLU A 159 -18.45 7.62 0.82
CA GLU A 159 -19.83 8.10 0.67
C GLU A 159 -20.25 9.05 1.79
N ASN A 160 -19.68 8.88 2.98
CA ASN A 160 -19.97 9.69 4.17
C ASN A 160 -19.07 10.92 4.34
N ASN A 161 -18.07 11.16 3.47
CA ASN A 161 -17.08 12.26 3.57
C ASN A 161 -16.75 12.95 2.24
#